data_AF-A0A1V4M0C1-F1
#
_entry.id   AF-A0A1V4M0C1-F1
#
_cell.length_a   1.000
_cell.length_b   1.000
_cell.length_c   1.000
_cell.angle_alpha   90.00
_cell.angle_beta   90.00
_cell.angle_gamma   90.00
#
_symmetry.space_group_name_H-M   'P 1'
#
loop_
_entity.id
_entity.type
_entity.pdbx_description
1 polymer ?
#
loop_
_entity_poly.entity_id
_entity_poly.type
_entity_poly.pdbx_seq_one_letter_code
_entity_poly.pdbx_strand_id
1 'polypeptide(L)'
;MKSLSGTEKRMIVLALVLSGLLMVKSLWLDGYTPENASEAAVMNYCEAGEFLSRNPLAYERVVKLVPLDEEEINSHEGTLKFNYRIKVRDYLLGILPYSEKSHYIEE
;
A
#
# COMPACT_ATOMS: atom_id res chain seq x y z
N MET A 1 -23.98 -9.55 35.52
CA MET A 1 -23.58 -8.68 34.39
C MET A 1 -24.76 -7.77 34.05
N LYS A 2 -24.59 -6.44 34.04
CA LYS A 2 -25.65 -5.52 33.58
C LYS A 2 -25.79 -5.65 32.07
N SER A 3 -27.01 -5.87 31.59
CA SER A 3 -27.34 -5.84 30.17
C SER A 3 -27.24 -4.41 29.65
N LEU A 4 -26.55 -4.22 28.53
CA LEU A 4 -26.53 -2.95 27.81
C LEU A 4 -27.95 -2.55 27.39
N SER A 5 -28.28 -1.27 27.61
CA SER A 5 -29.49 -0.63 27.12
C SER A 5 -29.50 -0.56 25.60
N GLY A 6 -30.70 -0.41 25.01
CA GLY A 6 -30.85 -0.31 23.55
C GLY A 6 -30.05 0.85 22.93
N THR A 7 -29.90 1.95 23.67
CA THR A 7 -29.12 3.13 23.23
C THR A 7 -27.62 2.85 23.22
N GLU A 8 -27.10 2.20 24.26
CA GLU A 8 -25.67 1.83 24.33
C GLU A 8 -25.29 0.86 23.21
N LYS A 9 -26.16 -0.11 22.90
CA LYS A 9 -25.94 -1.03 21.76
C LYS A 9 -25.89 -0.28 20.42
N ARG A 10 -26.79 0.68 20.19
CA ARG A 10 -26.78 1.52 18.97
C ARG A 10 -25.52 2.37 18.86
N MET A 11 -25.08 2.96 19.96
CA MET A 11 -23.84 3.75 20.02
C MET A 11 -22.61 2.90 19.67
N ILE A 12 -22.53 1.67 20.20
CA ILE A 12 -21.43 0.74 19.89
C ILE A 12 -21.44 0.39 18.40
N VAL A 13 -22.61 0.06 17.83
CA VAL A 13 -22.73 -0.26 16.40
C VAL A 13 -22.31 0.93 15.55
N LEU A 14 -22.75 2.14 15.89
CA LEU A 14 -22.37 3.36 15.16
C LEU A 14 -20.86 3.60 15.22
N ALA A 15 -20.24 3.43 16.38
CA ALA A 15 -18.80 3.57 16.56
C ALA A 15 -18.01 2.56 15.72
N LEU A 16 -18.48 1.31 15.65
CA LEU A 16 -17.86 0.27 14.82
C LEU A 16 -17.98 0.61 13.32
N VAL A 17 -19.14 1.07 12.87
CA VAL A 17 -19.35 1.48 11.47
C VAL A 17 -18.46 2.67 11.11
N LEU A 18 -18.39 3.70 11.96
CA LEU A 18 -17.52 4.86 11.74
C LEU A 18 -16.04 4.46 11.68
N SER A 19 -15.61 3.57 12.58
CA SER A 19 -14.24 3.05 12.59
C SER A 19 -13.92 2.30 11.31
N GLY A 20 -14.84 1.46 10.83
CA GLY A 20 -14.69 0.74 9.56
C GLY A 20 -14.62 1.68 8.35
N LEU A 21 -15.45 2.73 8.31
CA LEU A 21 -15.42 3.71 7.22
C LEU A 21 -14.12 4.51 7.19
N LEU A 22 -13.63 4.94 8.36
CA LEU A 22 -12.35 5.64 8.49
C LEU A 22 -11.20 4.77 8.02
N MET A 23 -11.24 3.48 8.34
CA MET A 23 -10.24 2.50 7.93
C MET A 23 -10.22 2.28 6.41
N VAL A 24 -11.38 2.12 5.77
CA VAL A 24 -11.45 1.98 4.30
C VAL A 24 -10.91 3.24 3.63
N LYS A 25 -11.26 4.43 4.15
CA LYS A 25 -10.78 5.70 3.62
C LYS A 25 -9.27 5.88 3.78
N SER A 26 -8.71 5.54 4.95
CA SER A 26 -7.26 5.64 5.16
C SER A 26 -6.52 4.73 4.21
N LEU A 27 -7.00 3.49 4.02
CA LEU A 27 -6.43 2.57 3.05
C LEU A 27 -6.52 3.16 1.65
N TRP A 28 -7.66 3.65 1.19
CA TRP A 28 -7.77 4.27 -0.13
C TRP A 28 -6.80 5.44 -0.37
N LEU A 29 -6.61 6.29 0.63
CA LEU A 29 -5.73 7.47 0.53
C LEU A 29 -4.25 7.12 0.56
N ASP A 30 -3.88 5.96 1.08
CA ASP A 30 -2.47 5.58 1.24
C ASP A 30 -1.84 4.98 -0.03
N GLY A 31 -2.64 4.73 -1.07
CA GLY A 31 -2.13 4.26 -2.36
C GLY A 31 -1.51 5.39 -3.18
N TYR A 32 -0.35 5.10 -3.78
CA TYR A 32 0.23 6.01 -4.77
C TYR A 32 -0.69 6.13 -5.99
N THR A 33 -1.00 7.37 -6.40
CA THR A 33 -1.76 7.65 -7.62
C THR A 33 -0.78 8.06 -8.72
N PRO A 34 -0.70 7.33 -9.85
CA PRO A 34 0.22 7.67 -10.93
C PRO A 34 -0.16 8.98 -11.62
N GLU A 35 0.83 9.82 -11.88
CA GLU A 35 0.63 11.14 -12.50
C GLU A 35 0.75 11.11 -14.03
N ASN A 36 1.42 10.10 -14.57
CA ASN A 36 1.71 9.98 -16.00
C ASN A 36 1.64 8.52 -16.49
N ALA A 37 1.71 8.34 -17.81
CA ALA A 37 1.60 7.02 -18.44
C ALA A 37 2.75 6.06 -18.05
N SER A 38 3.94 6.59 -17.76
CA SER A 38 5.09 5.80 -17.33
C SER A 38 4.87 5.24 -15.92
N GLU A 39 4.43 6.09 -14.99
CA GLU A 39 4.07 5.66 -13.62
C GLU A 39 2.89 4.70 -13.61
N ALA A 40 1.89 4.92 -14.47
CA ALA A 40 0.77 4.00 -14.61
C ALA A 40 1.23 2.60 -15.08
N ALA A 41 2.22 2.53 -15.98
CA ALA A 41 2.80 1.26 -16.40
C ALA A 41 3.53 0.54 -15.25
N VAL A 42 4.28 1.28 -14.43
CA VAL A 42 4.94 0.73 -13.22
C VAL A 42 3.92 0.19 -12.23
N MET A 43 2.87 0.97 -11.93
CA MET A 43 1.81 0.58 -11.01
C MET A 43 1.07 -0.67 -11.50
N ASN A 44 0.70 -0.70 -12.79
CA ASN A 44 0.06 -1.86 -13.40
C ASN A 44 0.96 -3.11 -13.31
N TYR A 45 2.27 -2.97 -13.48
CA TYR A 45 3.21 -4.08 -13.31
C TYR A 45 3.24 -4.60 -11.87
N CYS A 46 3.33 -3.69 -10.89
CA CYS A 46 3.35 -4.03 -9.46
C CYS A 46 2.06 -4.73 -9.02
N GLU A 47 0.90 -4.26 -9.51
CA GLU A 47 -0.43 -4.79 -9.17
C GLU A 47 -0.76 -6.09 -9.93
N ALA A 48 -0.23 -6.30 -11.13
CA ALA A 48 -0.45 -7.51 -11.94
C ALA A 48 0.18 -8.79 -11.35
N GLY A 49 1.05 -8.66 -10.34
CA GLY A 49 1.19 -9.71 -9.34
C GLY A 49 2.43 -10.60 -9.40
N GLU A 50 3.61 -10.03 -9.62
CA GLU A 50 4.91 -10.69 -9.33
C GLU A 50 5.69 -10.03 -8.17
N PHE A 51 5.39 -8.77 -7.85
CA PHE A 51 6.22 -7.98 -6.93
C PHE A 51 5.72 -7.94 -5.48
N LEU A 52 4.40 -7.86 -5.28
CA LEU A 52 3.79 -7.72 -3.96
C LEU A 52 3.40 -9.09 -3.36
N SER A 53 3.75 -9.30 -2.10
CA SER A 53 3.36 -10.50 -1.33
C SER A 53 1.84 -10.68 -1.35
N ARG A 54 1.42 -11.91 -1.67
CA ARG A 54 0.00 -12.33 -1.60
C ARG A 54 -0.39 -12.89 -0.23
N ASN A 55 0.39 -12.63 0.82
CA ASN A 55 0.10 -13.17 2.14
C ASN A 55 -1.21 -12.58 2.70
N PRO A 56 -2.20 -13.40 3.09
CA PRO A 56 -3.48 -12.90 3.61
C PRO A 56 -3.35 -12.10 4.92
N LEU A 57 -2.23 -12.20 5.64
CA LEU A 57 -1.97 -11.48 6.89
C LEU A 57 -1.14 -10.21 6.70
N ALA A 58 -0.42 -10.10 5.59
CA ALA A 58 0.46 -8.97 5.28
C ALA A 58 0.10 -8.44 3.90
N TYR A 59 -0.59 -7.30 3.90
CA TYR A 59 -0.96 -6.61 2.68
C TYR A 59 0.13 -5.61 2.34
N GLU A 60 0.68 -5.69 1.14
CA GLU A 60 1.71 -4.76 0.67
C GLU A 60 1.10 -3.78 -0.33
N ARG A 61 1.58 -2.54 -0.33
CA ARG A 61 1.09 -1.50 -1.24
C ARG A 61 2.18 -0.52 -1.62
N VAL A 62 2.18 -0.10 -2.88
CA VAL A 62 3.04 0.99 -3.35
C VAL A 62 2.52 2.34 -2.81
N VAL A 63 3.37 3.02 -2.05
CA VAL A 63 3.07 4.34 -1.44
C VAL A 63 3.80 5.48 -2.12
N LYS A 64 4.87 5.19 -2.87
CA LYS A 64 5.63 6.20 -3.63
C LYS A 64 6.40 5.57 -4.79
N LEU A 65 6.48 6.29 -5.90
CA LEU A 65 7.46 6.06 -6.96
C LEU A 65 8.53 7.16 -6.92
N VAL A 66 9.79 6.79 -7.08
CA VAL A 66 10.93 7.72 -7.10
C VAL A 66 11.70 7.49 -8.39
N PRO A 67 11.74 8.45 -9.33
CA PRO A 67 12.54 8.31 -10.54
C PRO A 67 14.02 8.20 -10.15
N LEU A 68 14.73 7.31 -10.85
CA LEU A 68 16.16 7.14 -10.70
C LEU A 68 16.92 8.16 -11.53
N ASP A 69 18.06 8.62 -11.04
CA ASP A 69 19.00 9.40 -11.83
C ASP A 69 19.94 8.48 -12.63
N GLU A 70 20.67 9.06 -13.59
CA GLU A 70 21.56 8.30 -14.48
C GLU A 70 22.70 7.62 -13.70
N GLU A 71 23.19 8.22 -12.61
CA GLU A 71 24.23 7.64 -11.78
C GLU A 71 23.72 6.37 -11.07
N GLU A 72 22.54 6.43 -10.46
CA GLU A 72 21.92 5.29 -9.77
C GLU A 72 21.61 4.15 -10.75
N ILE A 73 21.11 4.46 -11.95
CA ILE A 73 20.88 3.48 -13.02
C ILE A 73 22.18 2.79 -13.44
N ASN A 74 23.26 3.56 -13.69
CA ASN A 74 24.54 3.03 -14.16
C ASN A 74 25.28 2.25 -13.06
N SER A 75 25.03 2.58 -11.79
CA SER A 75 25.64 1.90 -10.64
C SER A 75 24.95 0.59 -10.27
N HIS A 76 23.72 0.36 -10.76
CA HIS A 76 22.97 -0.85 -10.46
C HIS A 76 23.53 -2.03 -11.25
N GLU A 77 23.91 -3.09 -10.55
CA GLU A 77 24.60 -4.24 -11.18
C GLU A 77 23.65 -5.11 -12.05
N GLY A 78 22.33 -4.95 -11.93
CA GLY A 78 21.31 -5.72 -12.65
C GLY A 78 20.57 -4.94 -13.73
N THR A 79 19.85 -5.65 -14.61
CA THR A 79 18.99 -5.03 -15.63
C THR A 79 17.69 -4.52 -15.00
N LEU A 80 17.52 -3.20 -14.95
CA LEU A 80 16.29 -2.58 -14.47
C LEU A 80 15.21 -2.58 -15.55
N LYS A 81 14.01 -3.04 -15.18
CA LYS A 81 12.81 -3.01 -16.04
C LYS A 81 12.21 -1.61 -16.13
N PHE A 82 12.33 -0.83 -15.06
CA PHE A 82 11.84 0.55 -14.99
C PHE A 82 12.85 1.44 -14.27
N ASN A 83 12.98 2.69 -14.73
CA ASN A 83 13.84 3.71 -14.12
C ASN A 83 13.19 4.35 -12.88
N TYR A 84 12.55 3.53 -12.04
CA TYR A 84 11.91 3.95 -10.81
C TYR A 84 12.29 3.02 -9.66
N ARG A 85 12.55 3.62 -8.51
CA ARG A 85 12.53 2.93 -7.22
C ARG A 85 11.14 3.04 -6.63
N ILE A 86 10.57 1.91 -6.26
CA ILE A 86 9.26 1.82 -5.63
C ILE A 86 9.41 1.78 -4.12
N LYS A 87 8.58 2.53 -3.40
CA LYS A 87 8.39 2.36 -1.95
C LYS A 87 7.13 1.57 -1.70
N VAL A 88 7.30 0.44 -1.03
CA VAL A 88 6.23 -0.46 -0.63
C VAL A 88 6.05 -0.35 0.88
N ARG A 89 4.81 -0.24 1.33
CA ARG A 89 4.44 -0.27 2.74
C ARG A 89 3.68 -1.56 3.05
N ASP A 90 4.05 -2.19 4.15
CA ASP A 90 3.44 -3.42 4.64
C ASP A 90 2.44 -3.09 5.74
N TYR A 91 1.26 -3.70 5.64
CA TYR A 91 0.16 -3.53 6.58
C TYR A 91 -0.18 -4.85 7.25
N LEU A 92 -0.18 -4.84 8.58
CA LEU A 92 -0.64 -5.96 9.39
C LEU A 92 -2.17 -6.01 9.32
N LEU A 93 -2.71 -7.18 8.96
CA LEU A 93 -4.15 -7.40 8.74
C LEU A 93 -4.76 -6.45 7.69
N GLY A 94 -3.94 -5.85 6.82
CA GLY A 94 -4.39 -4.84 5.86
C GLY A 94 -4.81 -3.52 6.48
N ILE A 95 -4.41 -3.21 7.71
CA ILE A 95 -4.86 -2.02 8.45
C ILE A 95 -3.70 -1.18 8.96
N LEU A 96 -2.80 -1.83 9.70
CA LEU A 96 -1.81 -1.14 10.51
C LEU A 96 -0.48 -1.15 9.78
N PRO A 97 0.01 0.02 9.30
CA PRO A 97 1.31 0.09 8.69
C PRO A 97 2.39 -0.24 9.73
N TYR A 98 3.32 -1.12 9.39
CA TYR A 98 4.36 -1.55 10.33
C TYR A 98 5.77 -1.59 9.73
N SER A 99 5.90 -1.58 8.40
CA SER A 99 7.18 -1.42 7.72
C SER A 99 7.04 -0.74 6.37
N GLU A 100 8.12 -0.05 5.95
CA GLU A 100 8.31 0.45 4.60
C GLU A 100 9.62 -0.08 4.05
N LYS A 101 9.62 -0.45 2.78
CA LYS A 101 10.78 -0.96 2.06
C LYS A 101 10.89 -0.25 0.72
N SER A 102 12.11 -0.08 0.23
CA SER A 102 12.36 0.42 -1.11
C SER A 102 12.87 -0.71 -1.97
N HIS A 103 12.39 -0.79 -3.20
CA HIS A 103 12.79 -1.83 -4.14
C HIS A 103 13.03 -1.26 -5.53
N TYR A 104 13.91 -1.94 -6.25
CA TYR A 104 14.12 -1.76 -7.68
C TYR A 104 13.31 -2.83 -8.43
N ILE A 105 12.85 -2.51 -9.64
CA ILE A 105 12.13 -3.47 -10.48
C ILE A 105 13.11 -3.98 -11.53
N GLU A 106 13.50 -5.24 -11.40
CA GLU A 106 14.47 -5.92 -12.26
C GLU A 106 13.75 -6.78 -13.33
N GLU A 107 14.45 -7.13 -14.42
CA GLU A 107 13.97 -8.04 -15.47
C GLU A 107 14.01 -9.53 -15.09
#